data_AF-A0A0F9MB61-F1
#
_entry.id   AF-A0A0F9MB61-F1
#
_cell.length_a   1.000
_cell.length_b   1.000
_cell.length_c   1.000
_cell.angle_alpha   90.00
_cell.angle_beta   90.00
_cell.angle_gamma   90.00
#
_symmetry.space_group_name_H-M   'P 1'
#
loop_
_entity.id
_entity.type
_entity.pdbx_description
1 polymer ?
#
loop_
_entity_poly.entity_id
_entity_poly.type
_entity_poly.pdbx_seq_one_letter_code
_entity_poly.pdbx_strand_id
1 'polypeptide(L)'
;MSDMMRQIRKDSTLENIMASYFDERAITLSENEELQKKRCEAAFTMLINDHSITKTVKKLMKLYEISQGTAYRIIAMAEMLFGSVKKFNKDAWRFIQIERKRRLIKKLTKAKEWELVLKAEEQIDKLLDFGAEEFSFDPEKIKSQNYQIKVSKRFEAAVVKALSKGPIDMNNLQVEDIPHEPVDGER
;
A
#
# COMPACT_ATOMS: atom_id res chain seq x y z
N MET A 1 22.49 -6.52 37.53
CA MET A 1 22.79 -6.06 36.15
C MET A 1 23.48 -7.22 35.46
N SER A 2 22.99 -7.83 34.40
CA SER A 2 21.86 -7.57 33.52
C SER A 2 21.31 -8.94 33.17
N ASP A 3 20.00 -9.05 32.97
CA ASP A 3 19.41 -10.14 32.21
C ASP A 3 20.33 -10.45 31.03
N MET A 4 20.84 -11.67 30.99
CA MET A 4 21.35 -12.28 29.77
C MET A 4 20.18 -12.17 28.79
N MET A 5 20.24 -11.15 27.92
CA MET A 5 19.28 -10.88 26.85
C MET A 5 18.88 -12.19 26.22
N ARG A 6 17.69 -12.70 26.59
CA ARG A 6 17.16 -13.95 26.10
C ARG A 6 16.78 -13.68 24.65
N GLN A 7 17.75 -13.86 23.75
CA GLN A 7 17.53 -13.70 22.32
C GLN A 7 16.39 -14.64 21.92
N ILE A 8 15.29 -14.07 21.45
CA ILE A 8 14.13 -14.82 21.00
C ILE A 8 14.49 -15.37 19.62
N ARG A 9 15.27 -16.46 19.59
CA ARG A 9 15.51 -17.22 18.36
C ARG A 9 14.25 -17.99 17.99
N LYS A 10 13.93 -17.97 16.71
CA LYS A 10 12.87 -18.76 16.11
C LYS A 10 13.46 -20.00 15.43
N ASP A 11 12.63 -21.01 15.22
CA ASP A 11 13.06 -22.30 14.65
C ASP A 11 13.44 -22.20 13.17
N SER A 12 12.94 -21.17 12.46
CA SER A 12 13.19 -20.97 11.04
C SER A 12 14.26 -19.91 10.78
N THR A 13 15.26 -20.25 9.96
CA THR A 13 16.30 -19.31 9.46
C THR A 13 15.70 -18.07 8.80
N LEU A 14 14.56 -18.21 8.09
CA LEU A 14 13.91 -17.07 7.45
C LEU A 14 13.40 -16.07 8.49
N GLU A 15 12.81 -16.57 9.57
CA GLU A 15 12.21 -15.74 10.60
C GLU A 15 13.28 -15.04 11.46
N ASN A 16 14.41 -15.71 11.69
CA ASN A 16 15.58 -15.08 12.33
C ASN A 16 16.14 -13.95 11.48
N ILE A 17 16.30 -14.17 10.17
CA ILE A 17 16.74 -13.12 9.24
C ILE A 17 15.73 -11.97 9.20
N MET A 18 14.43 -12.26 9.15
CA MET A 18 13.38 -11.25 9.17
C MET A 18 13.43 -10.41 10.46
N ALA A 19 13.53 -11.06 11.62
CA ALA A 19 13.66 -10.37 12.90
C ALA A 19 14.91 -9.48 12.98
N SER A 20 16.02 -9.89 12.34
CA SER A 20 17.25 -9.07 12.28
C SER A 20 17.08 -7.73 11.55
N TYR A 21 16.05 -7.56 10.71
CA TYR A 21 15.75 -6.29 10.05
C TYR A 21 14.84 -5.38 10.89
N PHE A 22 14.06 -5.94 11.82
CA PHE A 22 13.17 -5.16 12.67
C PHE A 22 13.87 -4.64 13.92
N ASP A 23 14.72 -5.46 14.54
CA ASP A 23 15.49 -5.08 15.71
C ASP A 23 16.88 -5.76 15.68
N GLU A 24 17.91 -4.97 15.38
CA GLU A 24 19.31 -5.44 15.30
C GLU A 24 19.84 -5.95 16.64
N ARG A 25 19.24 -5.55 17.77
CA ARG A 25 19.66 -5.98 19.12
C ARG A 25 18.91 -7.21 19.61
N ALA A 26 17.79 -7.57 18.98
CA ALA A 26 16.94 -8.67 19.42
C ALA A 26 17.54 -10.05 19.14
N ILE A 27 18.29 -10.21 18.04
CA ILE A 27 18.83 -11.50 17.60
C ILE A 27 20.21 -11.33 16.97
N THR A 28 21.18 -12.13 17.42
CA THR A 28 22.45 -12.31 16.69
C THR A 28 22.33 -13.52 15.76
N LEU A 29 22.47 -13.25 14.46
CA LEU A 29 22.47 -14.27 13.41
C LEU A 29 23.72 -15.16 13.52
N SER A 30 23.56 -16.44 13.20
CA SER A 30 24.70 -17.32 12.95
C SER A 30 25.42 -16.95 11.64
N GLU A 31 26.66 -17.38 11.47
CA GLU A 31 27.43 -17.15 10.23
C GLU A 31 26.69 -17.63 8.97
N ASN A 32 26.00 -18.78 9.08
CA ASN A 32 25.20 -19.32 7.98
C ASN A 32 23.99 -18.44 7.65
N GLU A 33 23.31 -17.91 8.67
CA GLU A 33 22.17 -17.00 8.49
C GLU A 33 22.61 -15.66 7.92
N GLU A 34 23.75 -15.12 8.36
CA GLU A 34 24.33 -13.91 7.76
C GLU A 34 24.70 -14.12 6.29
N LEU A 35 25.31 -15.26 5.96
CA LEU A 35 25.63 -15.60 4.57
C LEU A 35 24.35 -15.70 3.74
N GLN A 36 23.29 -16.29 4.29
CA GLN A 36 22.01 -16.44 3.61
C GLN A 36 21.29 -15.09 3.46
N LYS A 37 21.36 -14.22 4.46
CA LYS A 37 20.90 -12.83 4.39
C LYS A 37 21.59 -12.08 3.25
N LYS A 38 22.93 -12.10 3.20
CA LYS A 38 23.72 -11.48 2.13
C LYS A 38 23.36 -12.01 0.74
N ARG A 39 23.16 -13.33 0.60
CA ARG A 39 22.73 -13.96 -0.66
C ARG A 39 21.34 -13.47 -1.08
N CYS A 40 20.41 -13.33 -0.15
CA CYS A 40 19.06 -12.82 -0.42
C CYS A 40 19.08 -11.34 -0.83
N GLU A 41 19.86 -10.50 -0.13
CA GLU A 41 20.05 -9.08 -0.47
C GLU A 41 20.64 -8.94 -1.90
N ALA A 42 21.68 -9.72 -2.21
CA ALA A 42 22.29 -9.73 -3.53
C ALA A 42 21.29 -10.18 -4.62
N ALA A 43 20.53 -11.25 -4.36
CA ALA A 43 19.52 -11.75 -5.27
C ALA A 43 18.44 -10.69 -5.56
N PHE A 44 17.89 -10.05 -4.51
CA PHE A 44 16.87 -9.04 -4.64
C PHE A 44 17.37 -7.80 -5.39
N THR A 45 18.59 -7.35 -5.08
CA THR A 45 19.25 -6.24 -5.78
C THR A 45 19.40 -6.54 -7.27
N MET A 46 19.82 -7.76 -7.63
CA MET A 46 19.93 -8.17 -9.03
C MET A 46 18.56 -8.21 -9.73
N LEU A 47 17.51 -8.68 -9.04
CA LEU A 47 16.15 -8.70 -9.58
C LEU A 47 15.64 -7.30 -9.89
N ILE A 48 15.80 -6.32 -8.98
CA ILE A 48 15.40 -4.93 -9.21
C ILE A 48 16.14 -4.30 -10.41
N ASN A 49 17.40 -4.69 -10.59
CA ASN A 49 18.26 -4.11 -11.62
C ASN A 49 18.00 -4.69 -13.01
N ASP A 50 18.00 -6.02 -13.14
CA ASP A 50 17.98 -6.70 -14.44
C ASP A 50 16.64 -7.36 -14.79
N HIS A 51 15.68 -7.41 -13.85
CA HIS A 51 14.31 -7.94 -13.99
C HIS A 51 14.19 -9.36 -14.56
N SER A 52 15.30 -10.10 -14.63
CA SER A 52 15.35 -11.40 -15.26
C SER A 52 15.84 -12.45 -14.28
N ILE A 53 14.92 -13.31 -13.86
CA ILE A 53 15.20 -14.43 -12.95
C ILE A 53 16.31 -15.30 -13.52
N THR A 54 16.27 -15.62 -14.81
CA THR A 54 17.28 -16.48 -15.46
C THR A 54 18.66 -15.86 -15.45
N LYS A 55 18.77 -14.53 -15.64
CA LYS A 55 20.05 -13.82 -15.50
C LYS A 55 20.52 -13.77 -14.05
N THR A 56 19.62 -13.49 -13.11
CA THR A 56 19.94 -13.48 -11.67
C THR A 56 20.42 -14.84 -11.19
N VAL A 57 19.78 -15.93 -11.60
CA VAL A 57 20.21 -17.31 -11.30
C VAL A 57 21.64 -17.54 -11.79
N LYS A 58 21.94 -17.25 -13.06
CA LYS A 58 23.30 -17.42 -13.61
C LYS A 58 24.35 -16.59 -12.84
N LYS A 59 24.01 -15.37 -12.44
CA LYS A 59 24.90 -14.49 -11.66
C LYS A 59 25.11 -15.03 -10.24
N LEU A 60 24.06 -15.47 -9.56
CA LEU A 60 24.14 -16.05 -8.21
C LEU A 60 24.97 -17.33 -8.19
N MET A 61 24.78 -18.21 -9.18
CA MET A 61 25.59 -19.42 -9.34
C MET A 61 27.07 -19.09 -9.49
N LYS A 62 27.42 -18.06 -10.27
CA LYS A 62 28.80 -17.62 -10.46
C LYS A 62 29.38 -16.92 -9.23
N LEU A 63 28.60 -16.12 -8.52
CA LEU A 63 29.08 -15.30 -7.40
C LEU A 63 29.29 -16.12 -6.11
N TYR A 64 28.44 -17.12 -5.88
CA TYR A 64 28.42 -17.90 -4.64
C TYR A 64 28.74 -19.39 -4.85
N GLU A 65 29.08 -19.80 -6.07
CA GLU A 65 29.41 -21.19 -6.44
C GLU A 65 28.33 -22.20 -6.02
N ILE A 66 27.07 -21.80 -6.17
CA ILE A 66 25.91 -22.60 -5.77
C ILE A 66 25.24 -23.29 -6.96
N SER A 67 24.51 -24.38 -6.67
CA SER A 67 23.68 -25.04 -7.66
C SER A 67 22.54 -24.14 -8.15
N GLN A 68 22.04 -24.43 -9.36
CA GLN A 68 20.87 -23.75 -9.91
C GLN A 68 19.64 -23.86 -8.99
N GLY A 69 19.40 -25.05 -8.41
CA GLY A 69 18.29 -25.28 -7.48
C GLY A 69 18.40 -24.40 -6.22
N THR A 70 19.61 -24.27 -5.67
CA THR A 70 19.86 -23.39 -4.52
C THR A 70 19.64 -21.92 -4.90
N ALA A 71 20.06 -21.49 -6.09
CA ALA A 71 19.86 -20.12 -6.55
C ALA A 71 18.37 -19.75 -6.67
N TYR A 72 17.52 -20.66 -7.18
CA TYR A 72 16.07 -20.45 -7.20
C TYR A 72 15.46 -20.36 -5.80
N ARG A 73 15.92 -21.19 -4.85
CA ARG A 73 15.45 -21.11 -3.45
C ARG A 73 15.83 -19.79 -2.80
N ILE A 74 17.05 -19.28 -3.04
CA ILE A 74 17.48 -17.96 -2.56
C ILE A 74 16.62 -16.86 -3.16
N ILE A 75 16.29 -16.93 -4.45
CA ILE A 75 15.39 -15.96 -5.09
C ILE A 75 14.01 -15.99 -4.43
N ALA A 76 13.43 -17.17 -4.22
CA ALA A 76 12.14 -17.31 -3.55
C ALA A 76 12.19 -16.75 -2.12
N MET A 77 13.28 -17.02 -1.39
CA MET A 77 13.51 -16.48 -0.04
C MET A 77 13.63 -14.96 -0.03
N ALA A 78 14.35 -14.40 -1.00
CA ALA A 78 14.46 -12.95 -1.18
C ALA A 78 13.11 -12.31 -1.51
N GLU A 79 12.28 -12.93 -2.35
CA GLU A 79 10.93 -12.45 -2.63
C GLU A 79 10.01 -12.52 -1.40
N MET A 80 10.22 -13.48 -0.49
CA MET A 80 9.50 -13.54 0.79
C MET A 80 9.96 -12.45 1.77
N LEU A 81 11.26 -12.13 1.81
CA LEU A 81 11.82 -11.12 2.70
C LEU A 81 11.50 -9.68 2.27
N PHE A 82 11.60 -9.39 0.98
CA PHE A 82 11.56 -8.02 0.46
C PHE A 82 10.35 -7.73 -0.45
N GLY A 83 9.53 -8.75 -0.71
CA GLY A 83 8.41 -8.69 -1.64
C GLY A 83 8.74 -9.24 -3.03
N SER A 84 7.69 -9.66 -3.75
CA SER A 84 7.85 -10.21 -5.10
C SER A 84 8.00 -9.09 -6.14
N VAL A 85 9.05 -9.18 -6.94
CA VAL A 85 9.27 -8.28 -8.09
C VAL A 85 8.33 -8.63 -9.26
N LYS A 86 7.79 -9.85 -9.27
CA LYS A 86 6.85 -10.33 -10.31
C LYS A 86 5.44 -9.80 -10.13
N LYS A 87 5.02 -9.60 -8.87
CA LYS A 87 3.69 -9.06 -8.59
C LYS A 87 3.68 -7.58 -8.95
N PHE A 88 2.78 -7.19 -9.85
CA PHE A 88 2.62 -5.80 -10.23
C PHE A 88 1.95 -5.03 -9.09
N ASN A 89 2.76 -4.39 -8.26
CA ASN A 89 2.32 -3.34 -7.33
C ASN A 89 2.71 -1.99 -7.93
N LYS A 90 1.73 -1.12 -8.21
CA LYS A 90 1.95 0.18 -8.84
C LYS A 90 2.97 1.03 -8.08
N ASP A 91 2.90 1.05 -6.75
CA ASP A 91 3.76 1.88 -5.91
C ASP A 91 5.19 1.33 -5.86
N ALA A 92 5.34 0.02 -5.75
CA ALA A 92 6.65 -0.62 -5.81
C ALA A 92 7.32 -0.40 -7.18
N TRP A 93 6.55 -0.50 -8.27
CA TRP A 93 7.05 -0.23 -9.61
C TRP A 93 7.39 1.25 -9.84
N ARG A 94 6.60 2.19 -9.28
CA ARG A 94 6.93 3.62 -9.26
C ARG A 94 8.27 3.85 -8.59
N PHE A 95 8.47 3.29 -7.40
CA PHE A 95 9.74 3.39 -6.66
C PHE A 95 10.93 2.86 -7.47
N ILE A 96 10.80 1.65 -8.05
CA ILE A 96 11.85 1.05 -8.90
C ILE A 96 12.18 1.95 -10.10
N GLN A 97 11.17 2.55 -10.74
CA GLN A 97 11.38 3.45 -11.88
C GLN A 97 12.07 4.76 -11.47
N ILE A 98 11.74 5.31 -10.30
CA ILE A 98 12.42 6.49 -9.75
C ILE A 98 13.90 6.19 -9.52
N GLU A 99 14.23 5.07 -8.88
CA GLU A 99 15.63 4.66 -8.65
C GLU A 99 16.41 4.43 -9.95
N ARG A 100 15.74 3.96 -11.01
CA ARG A 100 16.34 3.84 -12.35
C ARG A 100 16.63 5.20 -12.96
N LYS A 101 15.68 6.13 -12.89
CA LYS A 101 15.84 7.50 -13.41
C LYS A 101 16.93 8.26 -12.65
N ARG A 102 17.03 8.12 -11.31
CA ARG A 102 18.13 8.68 -10.50
C ARG A 102 19.51 8.19 -10.97
N ARG A 103 19.63 6.89 -11.26
CA ARG A 103 20.88 6.34 -11.83
C ARG A 103 21.18 6.85 -13.22
N LEU A 104 20.15 7.03 -14.06
CA LEU A 104 20.29 7.63 -15.39
C LEU A 104 20.76 9.08 -15.28
N ILE A 105 20.14 9.88 -14.41
CA ILE A 105 20.55 11.27 -14.11
C ILE A 105 22.03 11.31 -13.74
N LYS A 106 22.48 10.48 -12.79
CA LYS A 106 23.91 10.43 -12.42
C LYS A 106 24.85 10.16 -13.60
N LYS A 107 24.43 9.37 -14.59
CA LYS A 107 25.22 9.13 -15.81
C LYS A 107 25.17 10.34 -16.76
N LEU A 108 24.00 10.93 -16.95
CA LEU A 108 23.80 12.08 -17.83
C LEU A 108 24.49 13.34 -17.29
N THR A 109 24.46 13.58 -15.98
CA THR A 109 25.21 14.65 -15.31
C THR A 109 26.70 14.53 -15.55
N LYS A 110 27.25 13.31 -15.52
CA LYS A 110 28.67 13.07 -15.86
C LYS A 110 28.97 13.35 -17.33
N ALA A 111 28.03 13.05 -18.22
CA ALA A 111 28.12 13.35 -19.64
C ALA A 111 27.82 14.82 -19.99
N LYS A 112 27.40 15.65 -19.01
CA LYS A 112 26.96 17.04 -19.17
C LYS A 112 25.75 17.22 -20.10
N GLU A 113 24.91 16.18 -20.20
CA GLU A 113 23.69 16.16 -21.02
C GLU A 113 22.50 16.73 -20.24
N TRP A 114 22.50 18.03 -19.97
CA TRP A 114 21.56 18.68 -19.05
C TRP A 114 20.10 18.63 -19.50
N GLU A 115 19.84 18.71 -20.80
CA GLU A 115 18.48 18.59 -21.34
C GLU A 115 17.87 17.21 -21.05
N LEU A 116 18.69 16.16 -21.12
CA LEU A 116 18.25 14.80 -20.80
C LEU A 116 18.08 14.59 -19.30
N VAL A 117 18.86 15.29 -18.46
CA VAL A 117 18.68 15.32 -17.01
C VAL A 117 17.30 15.90 -16.67
N LEU A 118 16.97 17.07 -17.21
CA LEU A 118 15.68 17.72 -16.96
C LEU A 118 14.50 16.82 -17.37
N LYS A 119 14.57 16.18 -18.55
CA LYS A 119 13.55 15.22 -18.99
C LYS A 119 13.41 14.02 -18.06
N ALA A 120 14.52 13.55 -17.46
CA ALA A 120 14.47 12.44 -16.52
C ALA A 120 13.85 12.86 -15.17
N GLU A 121 14.08 14.10 -14.73
CA GLU A 121 13.47 14.69 -13.53
C GLU A 121 11.96 14.89 -13.71
N GLU A 122 11.50 15.46 -14.83
CA GLU A 122 10.07 15.60 -15.13
C GLU A 122 9.33 14.25 -15.10
N GLN A 123 10.00 13.19 -15.56
CA GLN A 123 9.43 11.84 -15.51
C GLN A 123 9.39 11.27 -14.08
N ILE A 124 10.25 11.72 -13.16
CA ILE A 124 10.16 11.39 -11.73
C ILE A 124 8.97 12.13 -11.12
N ASP A 125 8.80 13.41 -11.41
CA ASP A 125 7.70 14.21 -10.87
C ASP A 125 6.34 13.65 -11.28
N LYS A 126 6.21 13.22 -12.54
CA LYS A 126 5.01 12.50 -13.04
C LYS A 126 4.77 11.15 -12.36
N LEU A 127 5.81 10.48 -11.88
CA LEU A 127 5.65 9.21 -11.15
C LEU A 127 5.25 9.42 -9.68
N LEU A 128 5.59 10.58 -9.14
CA LEU A 128 5.27 10.99 -7.77
C LEU A 128 3.91 11.70 -7.68
N ASP A 129 3.25 11.96 -8.82
CA ASP A 129 1.98 12.69 -8.91
C ASP A 129 2.05 14.06 -8.20
N PHE A 130 3.21 14.72 -8.21
CA PHE A 130 3.35 16.10 -7.71
C PHE A 130 2.52 17.04 -8.62
N GLY A 131 1.24 17.24 -8.26
CA GLY A 131 0.31 18.09 -9.01
C GLY A 131 -1.04 17.44 -9.35
N ALA A 132 -1.30 16.19 -8.96
CA ALA A 132 -2.65 15.66 -9.00
C ALA A 132 -3.44 16.19 -7.79
N GLU A 133 -4.31 17.19 -7.98
CA GLU A 133 -5.34 17.46 -6.98
C GLU A 133 -6.16 16.18 -6.77
N GLU A 134 -6.32 15.74 -5.52
CA GLU A 134 -7.15 14.60 -5.13
C GLU A 134 -8.64 14.88 -5.42
N PHE A 135 -9.04 14.89 -6.68
CA PHE A 135 -10.45 14.90 -7.03
C PHE A 135 -11.02 13.49 -6.80
N SER A 136 -11.54 13.27 -5.58
CA SER A 136 -12.45 12.16 -5.30
C SER A 136 -13.80 12.43 -5.97
N PHE A 137 -13.87 12.18 -7.28
CA PHE A 137 -15.13 12.15 -8.01
C PHE A 137 -15.93 10.93 -7.53
N ASP A 138 -16.95 11.15 -6.72
CA ASP A 138 -17.82 10.11 -6.17
C ASP A 138 -19.18 10.14 -6.89
N PRO A 139 -19.41 9.28 -7.90
CA PRO A 139 -20.60 9.33 -8.75
C PRO A 139 -21.90 9.03 -7.99
N GLU A 140 -21.81 8.44 -6.79
CA GLU A 140 -22.98 8.10 -5.98
C GLU A 140 -23.65 9.32 -5.35
N LYS A 141 -22.91 10.41 -5.08
CA LYS A 141 -23.46 11.65 -4.53
C LYS A 141 -24.36 12.42 -5.50
N ILE A 142 -24.29 12.10 -6.80
CA ILE A 142 -25.04 12.77 -7.86
C ILE A 142 -26.31 11.96 -8.23
N LYS A 143 -26.40 10.69 -7.82
CA LYS A 143 -27.61 9.89 -8.07
C LYS A 143 -28.76 10.42 -7.22
N SER A 144 -29.83 10.85 -7.88
CA SER A 144 -31.08 11.28 -7.24
C SER A 144 -31.64 10.15 -6.39
N GLN A 145 -31.54 10.26 -5.08
CA GLN A 145 -32.16 9.30 -4.16
C GLN A 145 -33.65 9.63 -4.05
N ASN A 146 -34.49 8.77 -4.64
CA ASN A 146 -35.93 8.86 -4.49
C ASN A 146 -36.32 8.20 -3.15
N TYR A 147 -36.60 9.00 -2.13
CA TYR A 147 -37.11 8.50 -0.85
C TYR A 147 -38.63 8.39 -0.91
N GLN A 148 -39.16 7.16 -0.85
CA GLN A 148 -40.59 6.93 -0.61
C GLN A 148 -40.84 6.83 0.89
N ILE A 149 -41.33 7.92 1.48
CA ILE A 149 -41.75 7.94 2.88
C ILE A 149 -43.24 7.58 2.93
N LYS A 150 -43.59 6.45 3.56
CA LYS A 150 -44.98 6.11 3.86
C LYS A 150 -45.42 6.86 5.11
N VAL A 151 -46.27 7.86 4.93
CA VAL A 151 -46.88 8.60 6.05
C VAL A 151 -48.28 8.07 6.36
N SER A 152 -48.70 8.19 7.62
CA SER A 152 -50.06 7.80 8.03
C SER A 152 -51.09 8.80 7.50
N LYS A 153 -52.33 8.35 7.21
CA LYS A 153 -53.40 9.20 6.65
C LYS A 153 -53.73 10.43 7.51
N ARG A 154 -53.52 10.34 8.84
CA ARG A 154 -53.67 11.49 9.76
C ARG A 154 -52.58 12.53 9.56
N PHE A 155 -51.33 12.09 9.35
CA PHE A 155 -50.20 12.97 9.09
C PHE A 155 -50.30 13.62 7.71
N GLU A 156 -50.75 12.87 6.70
CA GLU A 156 -51.00 13.39 5.35
C GLU A 156 -52.01 14.53 5.36
N ALA A 157 -53.14 14.38 6.07
CA ALA A 157 -54.14 15.44 6.22
C ALA A 157 -53.59 16.67 6.94
N ALA A 158 -52.71 16.49 7.94
CA ALA A 158 -52.06 17.58 8.65
C ALA A 158 -51.05 18.34 7.76
N VAL A 159 -50.25 17.62 6.98
CA VAL A 159 -49.28 18.18 6.03
C VAL A 159 -49.97 18.95 4.91
N VAL A 160 -51.05 18.39 4.33
CA VAL A 160 -51.84 19.06 3.29
C VAL A 160 -52.51 20.34 3.83
N LYS A 161 -52.99 20.31 5.08
CA LYS A 161 -53.59 21.49 5.74
C LYS A 161 -52.55 22.55 6.11
N ALA A 162 -51.31 22.15 6.40
CA ALA A 162 -50.21 23.05 6.69
C ALA A 162 -49.66 23.70 5.41
N LEU A 163 -49.51 22.93 4.32
CA LEU A 163 -49.04 23.41 3.03
C LEU A 163 -50.03 24.35 2.32
N SER A 164 -51.34 24.18 2.54
CA SER A 164 -52.37 25.05 1.94
C SER A 164 -52.43 26.46 2.53
N LYS A 165 -51.82 26.69 3.71
CA LYS A 165 -51.80 27.99 4.40
C LYS A 165 -50.54 28.83 4.14
N GLY A 166 -49.62 28.38 3.28
CA GLY A 166 -48.40 29.11 2.93
C GLY A 166 -47.15 28.59 3.68
N PRO A 167 -46.04 29.35 3.69
CA PRO A 167 -44.77 28.89 4.24
C PRO A 167 -44.89 28.62 5.75
N ILE A 168 -44.56 27.39 6.14
CA ILE A 168 -44.60 26.92 7.52
C ILE A 168 -43.30 27.36 8.20
N ASP A 169 -43.39 28.21 9.22
CA ASP A 169 -42.24 28.53 10.07
C ASP A 169 -41.99 27.36 11.04
N MET A 170 -40.88 26.66 10.84
CA MET A 170 -40.52 25.48 11.63
C MET A 170 -39.85 25.82 12.97
N ASN A 171 -39.54 27.09 13.23
CA ASN A 171 -38.88 27.49 14.47
C ASN A 171 -39.85 27.68 15.65
N ASN A 172 -41.15 27.81 15.39
CA ASN A 172 -42.16 28.13 16.41
C ASN A 172 -43.31 27.10 16.45
N LEU A 173 -43.03 25.84 16.10
CA LEU A 173 -43.98 24.74 16.22
C LEU A 173 -44.12 24.33 17.70
N GLN A 174 -45.29 24.56 18.28
CA GLN A 174 -45.67 23.90 19.54
C GLN A 174 -45.96 22.44 19.23
N VAL A 175 -45.02 21.58 19.58
CA VAL A 175 -45.12 20.12 19.42
C VAL A 175 -45.86 19.57 20.63
N GLU A 176 -47.05 19.01 20.44
CA GLU A 176 -47.67 18.16 21.47
C GLU A 176 -47.13 16.74 21.31
N ASP A 177 -46.54 16.20 22.39
CA ASP A 177 -46.08 14.82 22.45
C ASP A 177 -47.27 13.87 22.38
N ILE A 178 -47.29 13.03 21.36
CA ILE A 178 -48.29 11.97 21.20
C ILE A 178 -47.66 10.67 21.73
N PRO A 179 -48.34 9.89 22.58
CA PRO A 179 -47.84 8.59 23.01
C PRO A 179 -47.67 7.68 21.78
N HIS A 180 -46.43 7.24 21.54
CA HIS A 180 -46.10 6.26 20.52
C HIS A 180 -45.89 4.89 21.17
N GLU A 181 -46.44 3.84 20.58
CA GLU A 181 -46.05 2.47 20.91
C GLU A 181 -44.82 2.10 20.05
N PRO A 182 -43.76 1.55 20.64
CA PRO A 182 -42.62 1.07 19.89
C PRO A 182 -43.08 -0.09 19.00
N VAL A 183 -42.86 0.04 17.69
CA VAL A 183 -43.08 -1.07 16.76
C VAL A 183 -41.82 -1.94 16.82
N ASP A 184 -41.94 -3.12 17.42
CA ASP A 184 -40.90 -4.14 17.36
C ASP A 184 -40.66 -4.50 15.89
N GLY A 185 -39.43 -4.28 15.43
CA GLY A 185 -39.03 -4.56 14.07
C GLY A 185 -39.09 -6.05 13.79
N GLU A 186 -40.11 -6.49 13.05
CA GLU A 186 -40.11 -7.78 12.40
C GLU A 186 -40.14 -7.64 10.87
N ARG A 187 -38.97 -8.02 10.31
CA ARG A 187 -38.66 -8.45 8.92
C ARG A 187 -38.41 -7.38 7.87
#